data_AF-A0A109DW98-F1
#
_entry.id   AF-A0A109DW98-F1
#
_cell.length_a   1.000
_cell.length_b   1.000
_cell.length_c   1.000
_cell.angle_alpha   90.00
_cell.angle_beta   90.00
_cell.angle_gamma   90.00
#
_symmetry.space_group_name_H-M   'P 1'
#
loop_
_entity.id
_entity.type
_entity.pdbx_description
1 polymer ?
#
loop_
_entity_poly.entity_id
_entity_poly.type
_entity_poly.pdbx_seq_one_letter_code
_entity_poly.pdbx_strand_id
1 'polypeptide(L)'
;MRLIPIKQAETLLKKMCSNKSKYVEIKLLTAKKDRSISVKNDGKKLILTEDGYLNFTQEYELTDPAVGRHAVLAAFKKEFPRSNRAYLIAK
;
A
#
# COMPACT_ATOMS: atom_id res chain seq x y z
N MET A 1 14.73 -5.86 1.31
CA MET A 1 13.76 -4.99 2.00
C MET A 1 14.45 -3.70 2.39
N ARG A 2 13.89 -2.54 2.05
CA ARG A 2 14.46 -1.22 2.41
C ARG A 2 13.64 -0.59 3.52
N LEU A 3 14.27 -0.11 4.59
CA LEU A 3 13.55 0.60 5.66
C LEU A 3 13.40 2.08 5.29
N ILE A 4 12.16 2.54 5.14
CA ILE A 4 11.83 3.92 4.73
C ILE A 4 10.97 4.64 5.78
N PRO A 5 11.01 5.99 5.85
CA PRO A 5 10.10 6.76 6.68
C PRO A 5 8.64 6.57 6.27
N ILE A 6 7.72 6.62 7.23
CA ILE A 6 6.29 6.37 7.01
C ILE A 6 5.68 7.33 5.97
N LYS A 7 6.09 8.61 5.97
CA LYS A 7 5.65 9.62 5.00
C LYS A 7 6.08 9.29 3.56
N GLN A 8 7.28 8.73 3.40
CA GLN A 8 7.77 8.28 2.10
C GLN A 8 6.97 7.06 1.62
N ALA A 9 6.67 6.14 2.53
CA ALA A 9 5.87 4.96 2.25
C ALA A 9 4.45 5.31 1.81
N GLU A 10 3.80 6.24 2.51
CA GLU A 10 2.48 6.77 2.16
C GLU A 10 2.49 7.42 0.75
N THR A 11 3.52 8.20 0.45
CA THR A 11 3.66 8.85 -0.86
C THR A 11 3.84 7.83 -1.98
N LEU A 12 4.60 6.75 -1.73
CA LEU A 12 4.77 5.65 -2.69
C LEU A 12 3.46 4.92 -2.95
N LEU A 13 2.69 4.62 -1.90
CA LEU A 13 1.37 4.01 -2.02
C LEU A 13 0.41 4.87 -2.85
N LYS A 14 0.37 6.20 -2.61
CA LYS A 14 -0.45 7.12 -3.42
C LYS A 14 -0.09 7.11 -4.91
N LYS A 15 1.20 6.91 -5.22
CA LYS A 15 1.70 6.80 -6.60
C LYS A 15 1.31 5.49 -7.27
N MET A 16 1.12 4.40 -6.50
CA MET A 16 0.62 3.13 -7.03
C MET A 16 -0.79 3.23 -7.58
N CYS A 17 -1.62 4.13 -7.03
CA CYS A 17 -2.98 4.37 -7.53
C CYS A 17 -3.02 5.19 -8.84
N SER A 18 -1.90 5.42 -9.51
CA SER A 18 -1.85 6.10 -10.80
C SER A 18 -1.48 5.12 -11.91
N ASN A 19 -2.04 5.30 -13.11
CA ASN A 19 -1.69 4.51 -14.30
C ASN A 19 -0.21 4.62 -14.70
N LYS A 20 0.52 5.62 -14.21
CA LYS A 20 1.97 5.80 -14.45
C LYS A 20 2.83 5.28 -13.31
N SER A 21 2.35 4.28 -12.55
CA SER A 21 3.16 3.67 -11.50
C SER A 21 4.42 3.04 -12.09
N LYS A 22 5.57 3.29 -11.45
CA LYS A 22 6.85 2.66 -11.81
C LYS A 22 6.92 1.19 -11.35
N TYR A 23 6.15 0.85 -10.33
CA TYR A 23 6.16 -0.47 -9.69
C TYR A 23 4.87 -1.21 -9.99
N VAL A 24 4.98 -2.52 -10.19
CA VAL A 24 3.87 -3.45 -10.36
C VAL A 24 3.30 -3.82 -9.00
N GLU A 25 4.14 -3.98 -7.99
CA GLU A 25 3.72 -4.31 -6.63
C GLU A 25 4.56 -3.56 -5.59
N ILE A 26 3.89 -2.99 -4.58
CA ILE A 26 4.52 -2.46 -3.38
C ILE A 26 3.93 -3.16 -2.16
N LYS A 27 4.79 -3.82 -1.40
CA LYS A 27 4.47 -4.36 -0.08
C LYS A 27 5.21 -3.59 1.01
N LEU A 28 4.45 -3.11 1.98
CA LEU A 28 4.93 -2.47 3.19
C LEU A 28 4.74 -3.39 4.38
N LEU A 29 5.73 -3.46 5.27
CA LEU A 29 5.65 -4.23 6.51
C LEU A 29 6.00 -3.37 7.73
N THR A 30 5.39 -3.69 8.86
CA THR A 30 5.74 -3.12 10.16
C THR A 30 7.15 -3.51 10.59
N ALA A 31 7.69 -2.80 11.59
CA ALA A 31 9.01 -3.09 12.13
C ALA A 31 9.14 -4.54 12.65
N LYS A 32 8.07 -5.06 13.28
CA LYS A 32 7.97 -6.44 13.76
C LYS A 32 7.67 -7.46 12.66
N LYS A 33 7.31 -7.00 11.45
CA LYS A 33 6.88 -7.83 10.31
C LYS A 33 5.65 -8.70 10.58
N ASP A 34 4.87 -8.31 11.59
CA ASP A 34 3.62 -8.95 12.00
C ASP A 34 2.40 -8.42 11.25
N ARG A 35 2.55 -7.27 10.56
CA ARG A 35 1.50 -6.69 9.72
C ARG A 35 2.08 -6.16 8.42
N SER A 36 1.28 -6.23 7.36
CA SER A 36 1.66 -5.76 6.05
C SER A 36 0.49 -5.23 5.24
N ILE A 37 0.81 -4.37 4.28
CA ILE A 37 -0.08 -3.92 3.22
C ILE A 37 0.63 -4.18 1.90
N SER A 38 -0.01 -4.91 1.00
CA SER A 38 0.40 -5.01 -0.40
C SER A 38 -0.55 -4.23 -1.29
N VAL A 39 0.01 -3.48 -2.23
CA VAL A 39 -0.72 -2.82 -3.30
C VAL A 39 -0.12 -3.27 -4.61
N LYS A 40 -0.91 -3.95 -5.42
CA LYS A 40 -0.56 -4.38 -6.78
C LYS A 40 -1.33 -3.55 -7.79
N ASN A 41 -0.66 -3.10 -8.83
CA ASN A 41 -1.26 -2.37 -9.95
C ASN A 41 -1.03 -3.18 -11.24
N ASP A 42 -2.11 -3.75 -11.79
CA ASP A 42 -2.10 -4.51 -13.05
C ASP A 42 -2.47 -3.61 -14.26
N GLY A 43 -2.40 -2.29 -14.14
CA GLY A 43 -2.69 -1.29 -15.18
C GLY A 43 -4.18 -1.07 -15.45
N LYS A 44 -5.05 -2.02 -15.07
CA LYS A 44 -6.52 -1.90 -15.14
C LYS A 44 -7.19 -1.86 -13.77
N LYS A 45 -6.64 -2.62 -12.82
CA LYS A 45 -7.13 -2.73 -11.46
C LYS A 45 -5.99 -2.56 -10.47
N LEU A 46 -6.34 -2.04 -9.30
CA LEU A 46 -5.51 -1.95 -8.12
C LEU A 46 -6.00 -2.95 -7.10
N ILE A 47 -5.13 -3.87 -6.69
CA ILE A 47 -5.41 -4.89 -5.69
C ILE A 47 -4.74 -4.45 -4.39
N LEU A 48 -5.54 -4.16 -3.37
CA LEU A 48 -5.10 -3.85 -2.03
C LEU A 48 -5.28 -5.08 -1.15
N THR A 49 -4.20 -5.57 -0.56
CA THR A 49 -4.20 -6.67 0.39
C THR A 49 -3.70 -6.17 1.74
N GLU A 50 -4.55 -6.26 2.75
CA GLU A 50 -4.21 -6.04 4.15
C GLU A 50 -3.96 -7.39 4.81
N ASP A 51 -2.85 -7.50 5.52
CA ASP A 51 -2.45 -8.72 6.21
C ASP A 51 -1.88 -8.33 7.58
N GLY A 52 -2.77 -8.15 8.55
CA GLY A 52 -2.44 -7.64 9.86
C GLY A 52 -3.67 -7.52 10.77
N TYR A 53 -4.26 -6.33 10.86
CA TYR A 53 -5.46 -6.11 11.68
C TYR A 53 -6.73 -6.64 10.99
N LEU A 54 -6.87 -6.43 9.67
CA LEU A 54 -7.84 -7.18 8.87
C LEU A 54 -7.06 -7.99 7.84
N ASN A 55 -7.37 -9.27 7.70
CA ASN A 55 -6.88 -10.10 6.62
C ASN A 55 -7.88 -10.00 5.46
N PHE A 56 -7.69 -9.00 4.61
CA PHE A 56 -8.68 -8.68 3.59
C PHE A 56 -8.03 -8.23 2.29
N THR A 57 -8.68 -8.57 1.18
CA THR A 57 -8.23 -8.19 -0.16
C THR A 57 -9.36 -7.50 -0.89
N GLN A 58 -9.09 -6.31 -1.42
CA GLN A 58 -10.02 -5.52 -2.21
C GLN A 58 -9.44 -5.17 -3.56
N GLU A 59 -10.29 -5.21 -4.57
CA GLU A 59 -10.00 -4.74 -5.92
C GLU A 59 -10.67 -3.39 -6.15
N TYR A 60 -9.91 -2.47 -6.73
CA TYR A 60 -10.37 -1.16 -7.15
C TYR A 60 -10.10 -0.98 -8.63
N GLU A 61 -11.06 -0.43 -9.37
CA GLU A 61 -10.80 -0.04 -10.75
C GLU A 61 -9.91 1.21 -10.80
N LEU A 62 -8.96 1.25 -11.74
CA LEU A 62 -8.08 2.41 -11.94
C LEU A 62 -8.75 3.58 -12.68
N THR A 63 -9.99 3.40 -13.14
CA THR A 63 -10.84 4.44 -13.73
C THR A 63 -11.13 5.58 -12.76
N ASP A 64 -11.31 5.28 -11.46
CA ASP A 64 -11.39 6.28 -10.40
C ASP A 64 -10.24 6.11 -9.39
N PRO A 65 -9.08 6.76 -9.65
CA PRO A 65 -7.92 6.67 -8.77
C PRO A 65 -8.16 7.34 -7.40
N ALA A 66 -9.20 8.15 -7.22
CA ALA A 66 -9.49 8.77 -5.92
C ALA A 66 -9.98 7.71 -4.91
N VAL A 67 -10.92 6.86 -5.33
CA VAL A 67 -11.47 5.77 -4.48
C VAL A 67 -10.35 4.83 -4.02
N GLY A 68 -9.50 4.39 -4.95
CA GLY A 68 -8.35 3.54 -4.62
C GLY A 68 -7.36 4.22 -3.65
N ARG A 69 -7.08 5.52 -3.83
CA ARG A 69 -6.22 6.27 -2.89
C ARG A 69 -6.83 6.35 -1.50
N HIS A 70 -8.12 6.65 -1.40
CA HIS A 70 -8.80 6.75 -0.10
C HIS A 70 -8.75 5.41 0.64
N ALA A 71 -9.03 4.32 -0.04
CA ALA A 71 -8.96 2.97 0.52
C ALA A 71 -7.54 2.61 0.99
N VAL A 72 -6.53 2.81 0.15
CA VAL A 72 -5.13 2.52 0.49
C VAL A 72 -4.67 3.33 1.70
N LEU A 73 -5.09 4.59 1.82
CA LEU A 73 -4.75 5.43 2.97
C LEU A 73 -5.48 5.01 4.25
N ALA A 74 -6.74 4.58 4.14
CA ALA A 74 -7.49 4.05 5.27
C ALA A 74 -6.83 2.78 5.80
N ALA A 75 -6.51 1.83 4.91
CA ALA A 75 -5.73 0.64 5.23
C ALA A 75 -4.38 0.99 5.87
N PHE A 76 -3.65 1.94 5.27
CA PHE A 76 -2.36 2.37 5.80
C PHE A 76 -2.42 2.91 7.22
N LYS A 77 -3.37 3.81 7.52
CA LYS A 77 -3.55 4.34 8.88
C LYS A 77 -3.93 3.26 9.88
N LYS A 78 -4.71 2.28 9.44
CA LYS A 78 -5.18 1.16 10.25
C LYS A 78 -4.07 0.16 10.58
N GLU A 79 -3.23 -0.20 9.62
CA GLU A 79 -2.11 -1.14 9.84
C GLU A 79 -0.87 -0.49 10.46
N PHE A 80 -0.67 0.81 10.24
CA PHE A 80 0.50 1.57 10.69
C PHE A 80 0.17 2.75 11.63
N PRO A 81 -0.67 2.61 12.68
CA PRO A 81 -1.17 3.76 13.45
C PRO A 81 -0.09 4.48 14.26
N ARG A 82 1.00 3.81 14.64
CA ARG A 82 2.11 4.38 15.44
C ARG A 82 3.50 4.12 14.84
N SER A 83 3.54 3.72 13.57
CA SER A 83 4.80 3.32 12.92
C SER A 83 5.53 4.55 12.38
N ASN A 84 6.78 4.77 12.79
CA ASN A 84 7.61 5.84 12.25
C ASN A 84 8.30 5.45 10.93
N ARG A 85 8.54 4.15 10.73
CA ARG A 85 9.22 3.58 9.58
C ARG A 85 8.51 2.29 9.15
N ALA A 86 8.60 1.96 7.87
CA ALA A 86 8.07 0.74 7.29
C ALA A 86 9.11 0.08 6.40
N TYR A 87 9.12 -1.25 6.36
CA TYR A 87 9.92 -1.99 5.40
C TYR A 87 9.21 -2.02 4.06
N LEU A 88 9.91 -1.57 3.02
CA LEU A 88 9.48 -1.58 1.64
C LEU A 88 10.04 -2.79 0.91
N ILE A 89 9.15 -3.49 0.21
CA ILE A 89 9.44 -4.40 -0.89
C ILE A 89 8.70 -3.83 -2.10
N ALA A 90 9.41 -3.54 -3.18
CA ALA A 90 8.81 -3.07 -4.43
C ALA A 90 9.31 -3.94 -5.58
N LYS A 91 8.41 -4.32 -6.48
CA LYS A 91 8.68 -5.07 -7.70
C LYS A 91 8.18 -4.27 -8.90
#